data_AF-A0A939YF66-F1
#
_entry.id   AF-A0A939YF66-F1
#
_cell.length_a   1.000
_cell.length_b   1.000
_cell.length_c   1.000
_cell.angle_alpha   90.00
_cell.angle_beta   90.00
_cell.angle_gamma   90.00
#
_symmetry.space_group_name_H-M   'P 1'
#
loop_
_entity.id
_entity.type
_entity.pdbx_description
1 polymer ?
#
loop_
_entity_poly.entity_id
_entity_poly.type
_entity_poly.pdbx_seq_one_letter_code
_entity_poly.pdbx_strand_id
1 'polypeptide(L)' 'MNTIYFDNSASAIPCAQALGVFAETAKIYANPSSLHSAGLHARRLIEDARANAAAAFRC' A
#
# COMPACT_ATOMS: atom_id res chain seq x y z
N MET A 1 -22.76 -21.74 -7.91
CA MET A 1 -22.82 -20.78 -9.03
C MET A 1 -21.44 -20.17 -9.16
N ASN A 2 -20.76 -20.34 -10.29
CA ASN A 2 -19.40 -19.84 -10.48
C ASN A 2 -19.49 -18.43 -11.08
N THR A 3 -19.09 -17.40 -10.33
CA THR A 3 -19.12 -16.02 -10.80
C THR A 3 -17.96 -15.78 -11.77
N ILE A 4 -18.24 -15.25 -12.95
CA ILE A 4 -17.23 -14.85 -13.94
C ILE A 4 -17.22 -13.32 -14.01
N TYR A 5 -16.06 -12.70 -13.76
CA TYR A 5 -15.89 -11.24 -13.73
C TYR A 5 -15.11 -10.74 -14.94
N PHE A 6 -15.80 -10.04 -15.86
CA PHE A 6 -15.24 -9.54 -17.12
C PHE A 6 -15.17 -8.00 -17.21
N ASP A 7 -15.11 -7.30 -16.08
CA ASP A 7 -15.04 -5.82 -16.03
C ASP A 7 -13.76 -5.30 -15.34
N ASN A 8 -12.62 -5.94 -15.60
CA ASN A 8 -11.33 -5.58 -14.99
C ASN A 8 -10.82 -4.19 -15.40
N SER A 9 -11.34 -3.62 -16.49
CA SER A 9 -11.05 -2.24 -16.91
C SER A 9 -11.68 -1.20 -16.00
N ALA A 10 -12.81 -1.52 -15.33
CA ALA A 10 -13.43 -0.62 -14.37
C ALA A 10 -12.74 -0.69 -13.00
N SER A 11 -12.48 -1.90 -12.51
CA SER A 11 -11.71 -2.15 -11.29
C SER A 11 -11.25 -3.60 -11.27
N ALA A 12 -10.15 -3.88 -10.58
CA ALA A 12 -9.62 -5.23 -10.42
C ALA A 12 -9.57 -5.61 -8.94
N ILE A 13 -9.73 -6.89 -8.65
CA ILE A 13 -9.50 -7.42 -7.31
C ILE A 13 -8.01 -7.22 -6.97
N PRO A 14 -7.68 -6.61 -5.82
CA PRO A 14 -6.28 -6.49 -5.40
C PRO A 14 -5.61 -7.86 -5.30
N CYS A 15 -4.34 -7.97 -5.70
CA CYS A 15 -3.61 -9.23 -5.54
C CYS A 15 -3.44 -9.58 -4.06
N ALA A 16 -3.33 -10.87 -3.75
CA ALA A 16 -3.22 -11.36 -2.36
C ALA A 16 -2.03 -10.72 -1.60
N GLN A 17 -0.94 -10.42 -2.31
CA GLN A 17 0.24 -9.75 -1.75
C GLN A 17 -0.10 -8.33 -1.28
N ALA A 18 -0.81 -7.54 -2.10
CA ALA A 18 -1.22 -6.19 -1.74
C ALA A 18 -2.16 -6.19 -0.52
N LEU A 19 -3.10 -7.14 -0.46
CA LEU A 19 -3.98 -7.31 0.70
C LEU A 19 -3.20 -7.64 1.99
N GLY A 20 -2.21 -8.53 1.90
CA GLY A 20 -1.37 -8.89 3.04
C GLY A 20 -0.54 -7.71 3.55
N VAL A 21 0.13 -6.97 2.64
CA VAL A 21 0.88 -5.77 3.01
C VAL A 21 -0.04 -4.71 3.60
N PHE A 22 -1.24 -4.51 3.04
CA PHE A 22 -2.22 -3.58 3.59
C PHE A 22 -2.62 -3.96 5.02
N ALA A 23 -2.93 -5.23 5.28
CA ALA A 23 -3.32 -5.69 6.61
C ALA A 23 -2.23 -5.47 7.66
N GLU A 24 -0.96 -5.68 7.32
CA GLU A 24 0.17 -5.42 8.22
C GLU A 24 0.41 -3.92 8.43
N THR A 25 0.37 -3.14 7.35
CA THR A 25 0.63 -1.69 7.42
C THR A 25 -0.51 -0.90 8.04
N ALA A 26 -1.75 -1.38 7.99
CA ALA A 26 -2.90 -0.79 8.67
C ALA A 26 -2.74 -0.71 10.20
N LYS A 27 -1.85 -1.52 10.78
CA LYS A 27 -1.50 -1.47 12.21
C LYS A 27 -0.60 -0.26 12.55
N ILE A 28 0.01 0.38 11.55
CA ILE A 28 0.83 1.58 11.69
C ILE A 28 -0.04 2.80 11.35
N TYR A 29 -0.78 3.29 12.35
CA TYR A 29 -1.80 4.34 12.17
C TYR A 29 -1.32 5.75 12.57
N ALA A 30 -0.06 5.91 12.97
CA ALA A 30 0.48 7.20 13.37
C ALA A 30 0.61 8.14 12.15
N ASN A 31 0.40 9.44 12.38
CA ASN A 31 0.57 10.44 11.34
C ASN A 31 2.06 10.52 10.89
N PRO A 32 2.38 10.30 9.60
CA PRO A 32 3.76 10.37 9.09
C PRO A 32 4.39 11.77 9.19
N SER A 33 3.59 12.81 9.40
CA SER A 33 4.09 14.18 9.61
C SER A 33 4.50 14.47 11.06
N SER A 34 4.19 13.57 12.00
CA SER A 34 4.56 13.74 13.40
C SER A 34 6.07 13.50 13.62
N LEU A 35 6.67 14.33 14.48
CA LEU A 35 8.11 14.23 14.82
C LEU A 35 8.43 13.15 15.87
N HIS A 36 7.43 12.61 16.55
CA HIS A 36 7.62 11.51 17.50
C HIS A 36 7.92 10.18 16.80
N SER A 37 8.49 9.22 17.53
CA SER A 37 8.98 7.94 16.99
C SER A 37 7.97 7.19 16.11
N ALA A 38 6.72 7.09 16.55
CA ALA A 38 5.68 6.42 15.76
C ALA A 38 5.38 7.13 14.42
N GLY A 39 5.44 8.47 14.37
CA GLY A 39 5.27 9.23 13.14
C GLY A 39 6.45 9.06 12.19
N LEU A 40 7.68 9.07 12.73
CA LEU A 40 8.88 8.77 11.95
C LEU A 40 8.85 7.35 11.36
N HIS A 41 8.30 6.37 12.08
CA HIS A 41 8.10 5.02 11.58
C HIS A 41 7.08 4.99 10.42
N ALA A 42 5.92 5.63 10.59
CA ALA A 42 4.93 5.75 9.51
C ALA A 42 5.46 6.49 8.28
N ARG A 43 6.30 7.51 8.48
CA ARG A 43 6.97 8.22 7.38
C ARG A 43 7.88 7.30 6.58
N ARG A 44 8.71 6.49 7.25
CA ARG A 44 9.61 5.54 6.56
C ARG A 44 8.80 4.61 5.66
N LEU A 45 7.68 4.07 6.15
CA LEU A 45 6.80 3.21 5.36
C LEU A 45 6.33 3.87 4.05
N ILE A 46 5.87 5.12 4.10
CA ILE A 46 5.38 5.84 2.91
C ILE A 46 6.52 6.18 1.95
N GLU A 47 7.70 6.57 2.47
CA GLU A 47 8.86 6.87 1.63
C GLU A 47 9.42 5.63 0.95
N ASP A 48 9.46 4.47 1.63
CA ASP A 48 9.84 3.19 1.02
C ASP A 48 8.84 2.79 -0.08
N ALA A 49 7.54 2.97 0.15
CA ALA A 49 6.51 2.74 -0.85
C ALA A 49 6.68 3.65 -2.08
N ARG A 50 7.00 4.93 -1.86
CA ARG A 50 7.29 5.89 -2.93
C ARG A 50 8.53 5.48 -3.73
N ALA A 51 9.61 5.09 -3.06
CA ALA A 51 10.84 4.64 -3.71
C ALA A 51 10.62 3.39 -4.57
N ASN A 52 9.82 2.43 -4.07
CA ASN A 52 9.45 1.23 -4.82
C ASN A 52 8.62 1.55 -6.07
N ALA A 53 7.65 2.47 -5.95
CA ALA A 53 6.88 2.94 -7.10
C ALA A 53 7.78 3.65 -8.11
N ALA A 54 8.66 4.54 -7.65
CA ALA A 54 9.63 5.25 -8.48
C ALA A 54 10.53 4.27 -9.26
N ALA A 55 11.06 3.25 -8.60
CA ALA A 55 11.85 2.20 -9.26
C ALA A 55 11.05 1.40 -10.30
N ALA A 56 9.79 1.07 -10.00
CA ALA A 56 8.93 0.32 -10.92
C ALA A 56 8.55 1.13 -12.17
N PHE A 57 8.33 2.44 -12.02
CA PHE A 57 7.92 3.35 -13.10
C PHE A 57 9.08 4.11 -13.74
N ARG A 58 10.31 3.96 -13.22
CA ARG A 58 11.52 4.67 -13.67
C ARG A 58 11.36 6.20 -13.62
N CYS A 59 10.84 6.70 -12.50
CA CYS A 59 10.74 8.13 -12.20
C CYS A 59 11.52 8.53 -10.95
#